data_AF-A0A358MJ66-F1
#
_entry.id   AF-A0A358MJ66-F1
#
_cell.length_a   1.000
_cell.length_b   1.000
_cell.length_c   1.000
_cell.angle_alpha   90.00
_cell.angle_beta   90.00
_cell.angle_gamma   90.00
#
_symmetry.space_group_name_H-M   'P 1'
#
loop_
_entity.id
_entity.type
_entity.pdbx_description
1 polymer ?
#
loop_
_entity_poly.entity_id
_entity_poly.type
_entity_poly.pdbx_seq_one_letter_code
_entity_poly.pdbx_strand_id
1 'polypeptide(L)'
;MAERLAKSKARAVFVDENCHPQNIAVIRTRAEPLGLEVIVGAPDALEPSRVFAAVFQYPGTFGTLRDFTPEISALHAVGAIGIVIAD
;
A
#
# COMPACT_ATOMS: atom_id res chain seq x y z
N MET A 1 7.71 10.04 -2.27
CA MET A 1 8.58 9.50 -3.35
C MET A 1 7.82 8.57 -4.28
N ALA A 2 7.05 7.60 -3.76
CA ALA A 2 6.27 6.67 -4.58
C ALA A 2 5.33 7.36 -5.58
N GLU A 3 4.58 8.39 -5.17
CA GLU A 3 3.67 9.14 -6.05
C GLU A 3 4.36 9.73 -7.29
N ARG A 4 5.62 10.18 -7.14
CA ARG A 4 6.42 10.69 -8.26
C ARG A 4 7.00 9.60 -9.17
N LEU A 5 7.20 8.40 -8.63
CA LEU A 5 7.79 7.26 -9.36
C LEU A 5 6.72 6.42 -10.08
N ALA A 6 5.51 6.36 -9.53
CA ALA A 6 4.42 5.60 -10.10
C ALA A 6 4.00 6.19 -11.45
N LYS A 7 3.69 5.31 -12.41
CA LYS A 7 3.12 5.70 -13.71
C LYS A 7 1.61 5.88 -13.63
N SER A 8 0.96 5.26 -12.64
CA SER A 8 -0.46 5.45 -12.34
C SER A 8 -0.78 6.91 -12.03
N LYS A 9 -1.95 7.37 -12.49
CA LYS A 9 -2.49 8.72 -12.22
C LYS A 9 -3.42 8.76 -11.00
N ALA A 10 -3.63 7.62 -10.35
CA ALA A 10 -4.44 7.53 -9.15
C ALA A 10 -3.87 8.38 -8.01
N ARG A 11 -4.73 8.80 -7.08
CA ARG A 11 -4.37 9.65 -5.94
C ARG A 11 -4.62 8.99 -4.58
N ALA A 12 -4.78 7.67 -4.56
CA ALA A 12 -4.92 6.90 -3.34
C ALA A 12 -3.71 5.99 -3.10
N VAL A 13 -3.41 5.74 -1.83
CA VAL A 13 -2.46 4.72 -1.37
C VAL A 13 -3.23 3.65 -0.60
N PHE A 14 -2.99 2.39 -0.92
CA PHE A 14 -3.50 1.26 -0.15
C PHE A 14 -2.51 0.91 0.97
N VAL A 15 -3.02 0.56 2.15
CA VAL A 15 -2.23 0.08 3.27
C VAL A 15 -2.89 -1.18 3.83
N ASP A 16 -2.13 -2.27 3.88
CA ASP A 16 -2.57 -3.52 4.52
C ASP A 16 -2.94 -3.25 5.98
N GLU A 17 -4.13 -3.70 6.38
CA GLU A 17 -4.63 -3.62 7.77
C GLU A 17 -3.72 -4.34 8.78
N ASN A 18 -2.89 -5.28 8.33
CA ASN A 18 -1.90 -5.99 9.16
C ASN A 18 -0.57 -5.24 9.31
N CYS A 19 -0.44 -4.03 8.73
CA CYS A 19 0.64 -3.13 9.08
C CYS A 19 0.57 -2.72 10.55
N HIS A 20 1.72 -2.43 11.17
CA HIS A 20 1.70 -1.93 12.53
C HIS A 20 0.84 -0.65 12.66
N PRO A 21 0.03 -0.50 13.73
CA PRO A 21 -0.88 0.64 13.87
C PRO A 21 -0.19 2.01 13.76
N GLN A 22 1.03 2.13 14.29
CA GLN A 22 1.84 3.35 14.20
C GLN A 22 2.28 3.66 12.76
N ASN A 23 2.54 2.63 11.93
CA ASN A 23 2.89 2.82 10.53
C ASN A 23 1.69 3.39 9.76
N ILE A 24 0.50 2.81 9.99
CA ILE A 24 -0.76 3.30 9.40
C ILE A 24 -1.00 4.76 9.83
N ALA A 25 -0.80 5.09 11.10
CA ALA A 25 -0.98 6.45 11.61
C ALA A 25 -0.01 7.45 10.97
N VAL A 26 1.26 7.10 10.84
CA VAL A 26 2.28 7.95 10.18
C VAL A 26 1.97 8.12 8.69
N ILE A 27 1.53 7.06 8.00
CA ILE A 27 1.14 7.16 6.58
C ILE A 27 -0.05 8.12 6.43
N ARG A 28 -1.09 7.97 7.24
CA ARG A 28 -2.27 8.86 7.21
C ARG A 28 -1.92 10.33 7.42
N THR A 29 -1.16 10.62 8.48
CA THR A 29 -0.74 11.99 8.80
C THR A 29 0.16 12.62 7.73
N ARG A 30 0.93 11.83 6.98
CA ARG A 30 1.73 12.33 5.84
C ARG A 30 0.91 12.49 4.55
N ALA A 31 -0.12 11.67 4.37
CA ALA A 31 -1.00 11.70 3.20
C ALA A 31 -1.98 12.88 3.23
N GLU A 32 -2.51 13.22 4.41
CA GLU A 32 -3.49 14.30 4.62
C GLU A 32 -3.08 15.65 4.02
N PRO A 33 -1.90 16.24 4.32
CA PRO A 33 -1.52 17.54 3.76
C PRO A 33 -1.27 17.52 2.25
N LEU A 34 -1.14 16.33 1.65
CA LEU A 34 -0.98 16.15 0.20
C LEU A 34 -2.31 15.89 -0.52
N GLY A 35 -3.42 15.80 0.23
CA GLY A 35 -4.74 15.45 -0.30
C GLY A 35 -4.80 14.05 -0.89
N LEU A 36 -4.01 13.11 -0.36
CA LEU A 36 -3.99 11.72 -0.81
C LEU A 36 -4.97 10.89 0.02
N GLU A 37 -5.78 10.07 -0.66
CA GLU A 37 -6.68 9.12 0.00
C GLU A 37 -5.87 7.94 0.54
N VAL A 38 -6.13 7.51 1.77
CA VAL A 38 -5.53 6.32 2.37
C VAL A 38 -6.59 5.26 2.54
N ILE A 39 -6.50 4.19 1.75
CA ILE A 39 -7.40 3.05 1.81
C ILE A 39 -6.73 1.99 2.70
N VAL A 40 -7.40 1.59 3.78
CA VAL A 40 -6.91 0.54 4.67
C VAL A 40 -7.82 -0.67 4.55
N GLY A 41 -7.26 -1.87 4.37
CA GLY A 41 -8.02 -3.11 4.34
C GLY A 41 -7.17 -4.35 4.15
N ALA A 42 -7.81 -5.51 4.05
CA ALA A 42 -7.17 -6.77 3.74
C ALA A 42 -6.54 -6.73 2.33
N PRO A 43 -5.37 -7.36 2.10
CA PRO A 43 -4.72 -7.38 0.78
C PRO A 43 -5.63 -7.92 -0.34
N ASP A 44 -6.54 -8.83 -0.03
CA ASP A 44 -7.52 -9.39 -0.97
C ASP A 44 -8.56 -8.37 -1.47
N ALA A 45 -8.76 -7.27 -0.74
CA ALA A 45 -9.65 -6.18 -1.12
C ALA A 45 -8.95 -5.08 -1.94
N LEU A 46 -7.67 -5.27 -2.29
CA LEU A 46 -6.91 -4.32 -3.09
C LEU A 46 -7.54 -4.15 -4.49
N GLU A 47 -7.83 -2.91 -4.85
CA GLU A 47 -8.20 -2.51 -6.21
C GLU A 47 -7.01 -1.78 -6.88
N PRO A 48 -6.17 -2.45 -7.70
CA PRO A 48 -4.92 -1.88 -8.18
C PRO A 48 -5.10 -0.58 -8.98
N SER A 49 -6.16 -0.49 -9.78
CA SER A 49 -6.45 0.67 -10.64
C SER A 49 -6.82 1.93 -9.86
N ARG A 50 -7.21 1.81 -8.59
CA ARG A 50 -7.59 2.95 -7.73
C ARG A 50 -6.42 3.56 -7.00
N VAL A 51 -5.24 2.92 -7.01
CA VAL A 51 -4.09 3.35 -6.21
C VAL A 51 -2.85 3.59 -7.08
N PHE A 52 -1.97 4.47 -6.60
CA PHE A 52 -0.64 4.64 -7.19
C PHE A 52 0.42 3.81 -6.46
N ALA A 53 0.13 3.41 -5.21
CA ALA A 53 0.98 2.55 -4.41
C ALA A 53 0.18 1.72 -3.42
N ALA A 54 0.72 0.58 -3.03
CA ALA A 54 0.23 -0.23 -1.92
C ALA A 54 1.37 -0.57 -0.95
N VAL A 55 1.08 -0.58 0.35
CA VAL A 55 2.02 -0.90 1.42
C VAL A 55 1.60 -2.17 2.12
N PHE A 56 2.50 -3.14 2.19
CA PHE A 56 2.31 -4.43 2.85
C PHE A 56 3.35 -4.63 3.97
N GLN A 57 3.02 -5.45 4.95
CA GLN A 57 3.88 -5.75 6.10
C GLN A 57 4.31 -7.22 6.04
N TYR A 58 5.62 -7.50 6.16
CA TYR A 58 6.17 -8.85 6.07
C TYR A 58 7.29 -9.10 7.11
N PRO A 59 7.10 -9.99 8.09
CA PRO A 59 5.85 -10.63 8.49
C PRO A 59 4.83 -9.60 8.97
N GLY A 60 3.53 -9.92 8.86
CA GLY A 60 2.45 -9.05 9.37
C GLY A 60 2.60 -8.77 10.87
N THR A 61 1.86 -7.78 11.41
CA THR A 61 2.01 -7.35 12.81
C THR A 61 1.81 -8.46 13.86
N PHE A 62 1.16 -9.56 13.50
CA PHE A 62 0.93 -10.74 14.35
C PHE A 62 1.83 -11.94 14.00
N GLY A 63 2.84 -11.75 13.15
CA GLY A 63 3.79 -12.78 12.71
C GLY A 63 3.36 -13.58 11.49
N THR A 64 2.24 -13.24 10.86
CA THR A 64 1.74 -13.96 9.67
C THR A 64 2.66 -13.76 8.47
N LEU A 65 3.05 -14.87 7.83
CA LEU A 65 3.73 -14.86 6.54
C LEU A 65 2.70 -15.03 5.42
N ARG A 66 2.74 -14.13 4.44
CA ARG A 66 1.89 -14.15 3.25
C ARG A 66 2.73 -13.87 2.02
N ASP A 67 2.42 -14.56 0.93
CA ASP A 67 2.98 -14.24 -0.38
C ASP A 67 2.18 -13.10 -1.01
N PHE A 68 2.85 -11.97 -1.27
CA PHE A 68 2.28 -10.77 -1.90
C PHE A 68 2.60 -10.67 -3.40
N THR A 69 3.20 -11.70 -3.99
CA THR A 69 3.52 -11.75 -5.43
C THR A 69 2.30 -11.45 -6.30
N PRO A 70 1.08 -12.00 -6.04
CA PRO A 70 -0.10 -11.70 -6.85
C PRO A 70 -0.48 -10.21 -6.84
N GLU A 71 -0.55 -9.60 -5.65
CA GLU A 71 -0.95 -8.21 -5.45
C GLU A 71 0.06 -7.25 -6.06
N ILE A 72 1.35 -7.51 -5.87
CA ILE A 72 2.44 -6.70 -6.44
C ILE A 72 2.45 -6.80 -7.97
N SER A 73 2.21 -7.99 -8.53
CA SER A 73 2.11 -8.18 -9.98
C SER A 73 0.93 -7.39 -10.56
N ALA A 74 -0.21 -7.41 -9.88
CA ALA A 74 -1.40 -6.66 -10.29
C ALA A 74 -1.18 -5.13 -10.24
N LEU A 75 -0.45 -4.63 -9.23
CA LEU A 75 -0.06 -3.22 -9.13
C LEU A 75 0.86 -2.80 -10.27
N HIS A 76 1.87 -3.61 -10.59
CA HIS A 76 2.78 -3.31 -11.68
C HIS A 76 2.08 -3.28 -13.05
N ALA A 77 1.08 -4.13 -13.26
CA ALA A 77 0.29 -4.15 -14.49
C ALA A 77 -0.44 -2.82 -14.77
N VAL A 78 -0.80 -2.07 -13.72
CA VAL A 78 -1.43 -0.74 -13.83
C VAL A 78 -0.46 0.42 -13.61
N GLY A 79 0.84 0.14 -13.51
CA GLY A 79 1.87 1.15 -13.28
C GLY A 79 1.89 1.74 -11.86
N ALA A 80 1.25 1.08 -10.91
CA ALA A 80 1.36 1.36 -9.48
C ALA A 80 2.60 0.65 -8.88
N ILE A 81 2.95 1.00 -7.64
CA ILE A 81 4.15 0.49 -6.95
C ILE A 81 3.76 -0.32 -5.72
N GLY A 82 4.30 -1.54 -5.58
CA GLY A 82 4.26 -2.30 -4.33
C GLY A 82 5.39 -1.88 -3.38
N ILE A 83 5.08 -1.68 -2.11
CA ILE A 83 6.04 -1.36 -1.04
C ILE A 83 5.89 -2.39 0.07
N VAL A 84 7.01 -2.96 0.53
CA VAL A 84 7.00 -3.94 1.61
C VAL A 84 7.80 -3.38 2.80
N ILE A 85 7.18 -3.40 3.97
CA ILE A 85 7.83 -3.17 5.26
C ILE A 85 8.33 -4.53 5.72
N ALA A 86 9.61 -4.79 5.49
CA ALA A 86 10.29 -6.02 5.88
C ALA A 86 11.10 -5.81 7.16
N ASP A 87 11.04 -6.78 8.08
CA ASP A 87 11.98 -6.93 9.21
C ASP A 87 13.34 -7.45 8.73
#